data_AF-A0A1H7QDW8-F1
#
_entry.id   AF-A0A1H7QDW8-F1
#
_cell.length_a   1.000
_cell.length_b   1.000
_cell.length_c   1.000
_cell.angle_alpha   90.00
_cell.angle_beta   90.00
_cell.angle_gamma   90.00
#
_symmetry.space_group_name_H-M   'P 1'
#
loop_
_entity.id
_entity.type
_entity.pdbx_description
1 polymer ?
#
loop_
_entity_poly.entity_id
_entity_poly.type
_entity_poly.pdbx_seq_one_letter_code
_entity_poly.pdbx_strand_id
1 'polypeptide(L)'
;MANQATTTYKVTGTRKAVNNLWNTFQSMEVNNKNIWLSDLAKHYGIDYEAKQICVRGHIYWAEYEEDEDVCLLSFETETAWDACNDIFFEIDRLLGGELSISYRCCECGCEVYYTHDEGNYFPEECCVSASGKPFEECCDDVYGTIEEAIKEWTSKTGIEQGERTNEQMMDFINEYEYENDETYFYIRTFTFE
;
A
#
# COMPACT_ATOMS: atom_id res chain seq x y z
N MET A 1 -11.88 15.24 -7.52
CA MET A 1 -11.17 14.60 -6.40
C MET A 1 -10.00 13.84 -7.01
N ALA A 2 -8.85 13.74 -6.35
CA ALA A 2 -7.82 12.81 -6.86
C ALA A 2 -8.17 11.41 -6.37
N ASN A 3 -7.81 10.39 -7.14
CA ASN A 3 -7.86 9.03 -6.64
C ASN A 3 -6.83 8.88 -5.50
N GLN A 4 -7.17 8.06 -4.51
CA GLN A 4 -6.38 7.90 -3.29
C GLN A 4 -5.57 6.61 -3.40
N ALA A 5 -4.25 6.74 -3.32
CA ALA A 5 -3.35 5.62 -3.20
C ALA A 5 -3.12 5.31 -1.72
N THR A 6 -3.35 4.06 -1.33
CA THR A 6 -2.99 3.54 -0.02
C THR A 6 -1.63 2.87 -0.14
N THR A 7 -0.68 3.26 0.70
CA THR A 7 0.64 2.66 0.73
C THR A 7 0.95 2.17 2.12
N THR A 8 1.20 0.87 2.26
CA THR A 8 1.69 0.26 3.51
C THR A 8 3.21 0.21 3.48
N TYR A 9 3.85 0.74 4.51
CA TYR A 9 5.30 0.75 4.69
C TYR A 9 5.70 -0.18 5.82
N LYS A 10 6.85 -0.83 5.64
CA LYS A 10 7.53 -1.68 6.60
C LYS A 10 8.98 -1.21 6.66
N VAL A 11 9.34 -0.56 7.77
CA VAL A 11 10.63 0.09 7.93
C VAL A 11 11.44 -0.59 9.02
N THR A 12 12.62 -1.07 8.65
CA THR A 12 13.63 -1.58 9.59
C THR A 12 14.92 -0.79 9.47
N GLY A 13 15.95 -1.18 10.22
CA GLY A 13 17.25 -0.52 10.21
C GLY A 13 17.93 -0.62 11.56
N THR A 14 18.85 0.30 11.84
CA THR A 14 19.39 0.39 13.20
C THR A 14 18.28 0.82 14.16
N ARG A 15 18.28 0.26 15.39
CA ARG A 15 17.31 0.65 16.44
C ARG A 15 17.26 2.15 16.64
N LYS A 16 18.40 2.84 16.52
CA LYS A 16 18.48 4.29 16.65
C LYS A 16 17.71 5.00 15.54
N ALA A 17 17.92 4.62 14.28
CA ALA A 17 17.26 5.25 13.14
C ALA A 17 15.74 5.03 13.18
N VAL A 18 15.30 3.79 13.38
CA VAL A 18 13.87 3.45 13.45
C VAL A 18 13.19 4.14 14.64
N ASN A 19 13.81 4.09 15.84
CA ASN A 19 13.27 4.80 17.01
C ASN A 19 13.20 6.31 16.80
N ASN A 20 14.16 6.93 16.10
CA ASN A 20 14.09 8.36 15.83
C ASN A 20 12.87 8.70 14.96
N LEU A 21 12.60 7.90 13.91
CA LEU A 21 11.42 8.09 13.07
C LEU A 21 10.12 7.87 13.85
N TRP A 22 10.05 6.79 14.63
CA TRP A 22 8.90 6.50 15.48
C TRP A 22 8.64 7.61 16.52
N ASN A 23 9.67 8.07 17.21
CA ASN A 23 9.56 9.18 18.17
C ASN A 23 9.05 10.47 17.51
N THR A 24 9.45 10.74 16.25
CA THR A 24 8.89 11.86 15.49
C THR A 24 7.39 11.66 15.25
N PHE A 25 6.95 10.47 14.80
CA PHE A 25 5.52 10.18 14.59
C PHE A 25 4.72 10.33 15.90
N GLN A 26 5.24 9.83 17.01
CA GLN A 26 4.63 10.01 18.33
C GLN A 26 4.53 11.48 18.74
N SER A 27 5.59 12.27 18.52
CA SER A 27 5.59 13.71 18.83
C SER A 27 4.58 14.50 18.00
N MET A 28 4.24 13.98 16.81
CA MET A 28 3.22 14.51 15.92
C MET A 28 1.84 13.90 16.15
N GLU A 29 1.69 13.10 17.21
CA GLU A 29 0.44 12.48 17.67
C GLU A 29 -0.19 11.50 16.67
N VAL A 30 0.65 10.70 15.99
CA VAL A 30 0.18 9.59 15.13
C VAL A 30 -0.85 8.71 15.87
N ASN A 31 -1.80 8.14 15.13
CA ASN A 31 -2.97 7.39 15.62
C ASN A 31 -4.02 8.21 16.39
N ASN A 32 -3.71 9.41 16.88
CA ASN A 32 -4.72 10.35 17.40
C ASN A 32 -5.19 11.33 16.32
N LYS A 33 -4.32 11.64 15.36
CA LYS A 33 -4.63 12.46 14.19
C LYS A 33 -3.71 12.11 13.01
N ASN A 34 -4.11 12.56 11.84
CA ASN A 34 -3.32 12.40 10.62
C ASN A 34 -2.06 13.29 10.67
N ILE A 35 -0.93 12.74 10.21
CA ILE A 35 0.30 13.49 9.99
C ILE A 35 0.38 13.85 8.51
N TRP A 36 0.15 15.12 8.18
CA TRP A 36 0.34 15.61 6.82
C TRP A 36 1.80 15.52 6.41
N LEU A 37 2.08 14.95 5.23
CA LEU A 37 3.45 14.78 4.74
C LEU A 37 4.19 16.12 4.60
N SER A 38 3.46 17.20 4.30
CA SER A 38 4.04 18.55 4.26
C SER A 38 4.51 19.04 5.62
N ASP A 39 3.85 18.65 6.71
CA ASP A 39 4.24 19.03 8.07
C ASP A 39 5.37 18.14 8.59
N LEU A 40 5.39 16.86 8.20
CA LEU A 40 6.52 15.97 8.42
C LEU A 40 7.78 16.51 7.72
N ALA A 41 7.67 16.94 6.47
CA ALA A 41 8.77 17.55 5.73
C ALA A 41 9.31 18.80 6.45
N LYS A 42 8.42 19.69 6.93
CA LYS A 42 8.81 20.87 7.72
C LYS A 42 9.51 20.49 9.03
N HIS A 43 9.04 19.44 9.72
CA HIS A 43 9.65 18.95 10.96
C HIS A 43 11.12 18.57 10.74
N TYR A 44 11.41 17.88 9.65
CA TYR A 44 12.78 17.50 9.26
C TYR A 44 13.57 18.61 8.55
N GLY A 45 12.97 19.78 8.31
CA GLY A 45 13.62 20.88 7.59
C GLY A 45 13.84 20.59 6.09
N ILE A 46 13.02 19.73 5.50
CA ILE A 46 13.09 19.35 4.08
C ILE A 46 12.39 20.41 3.24
N ASP A 47 13.15 21.07 2.37
CA ASP A 47 12.60 21.91 1.30
C ASP A 47 12.11 21.03 0.14
N TYR A 48 10.90 20.49 0.31
CA TYR A 48 10.30 19.56 -0.64
C TYR A 48 9.95 20.23 -1.97
N GLU A 49 9.69 21.54 -2.00
CA GLU A 49 9.44 22.28 -3.24
C GLU A 49 10.72 22.39 -4.06
N ALA A 50 11.84 22.81 -3.46
CA ALA A 50 13.12 22.90 -4.17
C ALA A 50 13.62 21.53 -4.65
N LYS A 51 13.32 20.47 -3.89
CA LYS A 51 13.66 19.07 -4.24
C LYS A 51 12.66 18.40 -5.19
N GLN A 52 11.53 19.05 -5.48
CA GLN A 52 10.43 18.47 -6.27
C GLN A 52 9.86 17.17 -5.68
N ILE A 53 9.85 17.06 -4.35
CA ILE A 53 9.30 15.91 -3.63
C ILE A 53 7.80 16.10 -3.43
N CYS A 54 7.00 15.11 -3.85
CA CYS A 54 5.56 15.11 -3.59
C CYS A 54 5.30 14.89 -2.09
N VAL A 55 4.44 15.72 -1.51
CA VAL A 55 3.98 15.60 -0.11
C VAL A 55 2.46 15.66 -0.03
N ARG A 56 1.77 15.25 -1.09
CA ARG A 56 0.32 15.32 -1.20
C ARG A 56 -0.31 14.06 -0.60
N GLY A 57 -0.39 14.06 0.71
CA GLY A 57 -1.01 12.97 1.47
C GLY A 57 -0.72 13.10 2.94
N HIS A 58 -1.04 12.04 3.66
CA HIS A 58 -0.84 11.98 5.10
C HIS A 58 -0.64 10.54 5.57
N ILE A 59 0.04 10.39 6.71
CA ILE A 59 0.06 9.14 7.48
C ILE A 59 -1.18 9.16 8.37
N TYR A 60 -1.99 8.11 8.33
CA TYR A 60 -3.19 7.99 9.17
C TYR A 60 -3.05 6.90 10.26
N TRP A 61 -2.10 5.98 10.09
CA TRP A 61 -1.85 4.90 11.05
C TRP A 61 -0.37 4.54 11.09
N ALA A 62 0.13 4.17 12.28
CA ALA A 62 1.45 3.60 12.47
C ALA A 62 1.53 2.71 13.72
N GLU A 63 2.37 1.70 13.67
CA GLU A 63 2.66 0.77 14.77
C GLU A 63 4.15 0.45 14.83
N TYR A 64 4.67 0.33 16.04
CA TYR A 64 6.08 0.03 16.29
C TYR A 64 6.22 -1.24 17.11
N GLU A 65 6.98 -2.19 16.57
CA GLU A 65 7.27 -3.49 17.16
C GLU A 65 8.78 -3.58 17.47
N GLU A 66 9.12 -3.85 18.74
CA GLU A 66 10.50 -3.99 19.19
C GLU A 66 10.67 -5.19 20.13
N ASP A 67 11.57 -6.10 19.78
CA ASP A 67 12.07 -7.18 20.65
C ASP A 67 13.60 -7.33 20.51
N GLU A 68 14.21 -8.46 20.90
CA GLU A 68 15.68 -8.67 20.82
C GLU A 68 16.23 -8.69 19.39
N ASP A 69 15.43 -9.16 18.43
CA ASP A 69 15.84 -9.35 17.03
C ASP A 69 15.05 -8.46 16.05
N VAL A 70 13.91 -7.92 16.49
CA VAL A 70 12.99 -7.13 15.68
C VAL A 70 13.03 -5.65 16.10
N CYS A 71 13.13 -4.78 15.10
CA CYS A 71 12.89 -3.35 15.21
C CYS A 71 12.18 -2.91 13.92
N LEU A 72 10.85 -2.94 13.96
CA LEU A 72 9.99 -2.76 12.81
C LEU A 72 9.00 -1.62 13.08
N LEU A 73 9.02 -0.61 12.22
CA LEU A 73 8.00 0.42 12.16
C LEU A 73 7.11 0.15 10.95
N SER A 74 5.83 -0.12 11.20
CA SER A 74 4.79 -0.23 10.18
C SER A 74 3.98 1.06 10.13
N PHE A 75 3.66 1.58 8.95
CA PHE A 75 2.73 2.70 8.84
C PHE A 75 2.05 2.75 7.48
N GLU A 76 0.95 3.49 7.40
CA GLU A 76 0.18 3.63 6.17
C GLU A 76 -0.04 5.09 5.79
N THR A 77 0.01 5.37 4.49
CA THR A 77 -0.31 6.68 3.93
C THR A 77 -1.48 6.62 2.98
N GLU A 78 -2.33 7.64 3.01
CA GLU A 78 -3.21 8.00 1.89
C GLU A 78 -2.59 9.17 1.12
N THR A 79 -2.34 8.95 -0.17
CA THR A 79 -1.68 9.92 -1.06
C THR A 79 -2.45 10.10 -2.36
N ALA A 80 -2.16 11.16 -3.11
CA ALA A 80 -2.84 11.41 -4.37
C ALA A 80 -2.17 10.66 -5.53
N TRP A 81 -2.93 9.77 -6.18
CA TRP A 81 -2.57 8.99 -7.37
C TRP A 81 -1.46 7.95 -7.21
N ASP A 82 -0.46 8.22 -6.37
CA ASP A 82 0.69 7.32 -6.19
C ASP A 82 1.40 7.59 -4.85
N ALA A 83 2.22 6.63 -4.40
CA ALA A 83 2.97 6.72 -3.17
C ALA A 83 3.96 7.90 -3.18
N CYS A 84 4.07 8.61 -2.06
CA CYS A 84 5.01 9.71 -1.89
C CYS A 84 6.36 9.23 -1.32
N ASN A 85 6.98 8.20 -1.89
CA ASN A 85 8.14 7.50 -1.30
C ASN A 85 9.36 8.40 -1.05
N ASP A 86 9.61 9.37 -1.94
CA ASP A 86 10.79 10.25 -1.90
C ASP A 86 10.95 11.03 -0.58
N ILE A 87 9.85 11.36 0.11
CA ILE A 87 9.95 12.03 1.41
C ILE A 87 10.60 11.14 2.45
N PHE A 88 10.31 9.83 2.43
CA PHE A 88 10.85 8.87 3.38
C PHE A 88 12.32 8.55 3.09
N PHE A 89 12.71 8.49 1.81
CA PHE A 89 14.13 8.37 1.43
C PHE A 89 14.94 9.60 1.84
N GLU A 90 14.39 10.81 1.71
CA GLU A 90 15.05 12.03 2.17
C GLU A 90 15.14 12.09 3.71
N ILE A 91 14.12 11.59 4.43
CA ILE A 91 14.16 11.45 5.89
C ILE A 91 15.23 10.44 6.30
N ASP A 92 15.31 9.28 5.66
CA ASP A 92 16.36 8.30 5.93
C ASP A 92 17.75 8.92 5.75
N ARG A 93 17.98 9.64 4.64
CA ARG A 93 19.23 10.37 4.39
C ARG A 93 19.59 11.33 5.53
N LEU A 94 18.61 11.99 6.14
CA LEU A 94 18.82 12.88 7.30
C LEU A 94 19.06 12.12 8.60
N LEU A 95 18.51 10.90 8.72
CA LEU A 95 18.69 10.01 9.87
C LEU A 95 19.98 9.18 9.80
N GLY A 96 20.69 9.21 8.68
CA GLY A 96 22.01 8.59 8.51
C GLY A 96 22.10 7.57 7.39
N GLY A 97 21.02 7.30 6.64
CA GLY A 97 21.00 6.31 5.57
C GLY A 97 21.01 4.88 6.10
N GLU A 98 20.32 4.64 7.22
CA GLU A 98 20.35 3.38 7.96
C GLU A 98 19.00 2.66 7.98
N LEU A 99 17.97 3.25 7.38
CA LEU A 99 16.65 2.63 7.23
C LEU A 99 16.62 1.74 5.98
N SER A 100 15.98 0.58 6.13
CA SER A 100 15.51 -0.27 5.04
C SER A 100 14.01 -0.07 4.93
N ILE A 101 13.54 0.43 3.80
CA ILE A 101 12.16 0.90 3.61
C ILE A 101 11.52 0.00 2.56
N SER A 102 10.66 -0.91 2.99
CA SER A 102 9.80 -1.70 2.10
C SER A 102 8.41 -1.06 2.04
N TYR A 103 7.76 -1.07 0.87
CA TYR A 103 6.40 -0.57 0.70
C TYR A 103 5.60 -1.36 -0.33
N ARG A 104 4.28 -1.34 -0.17
CA ARG A 104 3.30 -1.82 -1.16
C ARG A 104 2.27 -0.74 -1.40
N CYS A 105 2.08 -0.35 -2.65
CA CYS A 105 1.13 0.68 -3.07
C CYS A 105 -0.07 0.05 -3.79
N CYS A 106 -1.28 0.47 -3.42
CA CYS A 106 -2.54 0.13 -4.06
C CYS A 106 -3.30 1.41 -4.42
N GLU A 107 -3.65 1.58 -5.70
CA GLU A 107 -4.52 2.64 -6.19
C GLU A 107 -5.44 2.11 -7.29
N CYS A 108 -6.70 1.85 -6.94
CA CYS A 108 -7.66 1.21 -7.84
C CYS A 108 -8.09 2.07 -9.04
N GLY A 109 -8.16 3.39 -8.88
CA GLY A 109 -8.67 4.30 -9.89
C GLY A 109 -7.70 4.57 -11.05
N CYS A 110 -6.38 4.46 -10.83
CA CYS A 110 -5.34 4.56 -11.85
C CYS A 110 -4.64 3.22 -12.13
N GLU A 111 -5.11 2.13 -11.54
CA GLU A 111 -4.51 0.79 -11.66
C GLU A 111 -3.03 0.72 -11.23
N VAL A 112 -2.67 1.42 -10.15
CA VAL A 112 -1.29 1.44 -9.62
C VAL A 112 -1.13 0.39 -8.54
N TYR A 113 -0.37 -0.67 -8.85
CA TYR A 113 -0.11 -1.79 -7.95
C TYR A 113 1.35 -2.23 -8.04
N TYR A 114 2.13 -1.91 -7.02
CA TYR A 114 3.53 -2.31 -6.96
C TYR A 114 4.04 -2.50 -5.53
N THR A 115 5.14 -3.22 -5.44
CA THR A 115 5.82 -3.58 -4.21
C THR A 115 7.32 -3.35 -4.39
N HIS A 116 7.93 -2.64 -3.44
CA HIS A 116 9.37 -2.62 -3.21
C HIS A 116 9.61 -3.28 -1.86
N ASP A 117 10.23 -4.47 -1.84
CA ASP A 117 10.34 -5.26 -0.61
C ASP A 117 11.78 -5.74 -0.36
N GLU A 118 12.41 -5.12 0.61
CA GLU A 118 13.78 -5.42 1.03
C GLU A 118 13.82 -6.52 2.12
N GLY A 119 12.67 -6.82 2.75
CA GLY A 119 12.59 -7.67 3.94
C GLY A 119 11.68 -8.90 3.82
N ASN A 120 11.04 -9.12 2.67
CA ASN A 120 10.00 -10.14 2.46
C ASN A 120 8.77 -9.93 3.36
N TYR A 121 8.32 -8.68 3.49
CA TYR A 121 7.13 -8.30 4.24
C TYR A 121 5.82 -8.40 3.46
N PHE A 122 5.89 -8.42 2.12
CA PHE A 122 4.73 -8.35 1.24
C PHE A 122 4.68 -9.59 0.33
N PRO A 123 4.25 -10.75 0.86
CA PRO A 123 4.20 -11.99 0.08
C PRO A 123 3.02 -12.05 -0.91
N GLU A 124 2.10 -11.08 -0.88
CA GLU A 124 0.88 -11.08 -1.68
C GLU A 124 1.16 -10.88 -3.17
N GLU A 125 0.53 -11.70 -4.00
CA GLU A 125 0.68 -11.65 -5.46
C GLU A 125 -0.26 -10.65 -6.13
N CYS A 126 -1.44 -10.40 -5.55
CA CYS A 126 -2.46 -9.57 -6.18
C CYS A 126 -3.36 -8.83 -5.19
N CYS A 127 -4.05 -7.85 -5.74
CA CYS A 127 -5.05 -7.02 -5.09
C CYS A 127 -6.39 -7.15 -5.82
N VAL A 128 -7.47 -7.10 -5.07
CA VAL A 128 -8.84 -7.14 -5.57
C VAL A 128 -9.55 -5.83 -5.27
N SER A 129 -10.23 -5.33 -6.29
CA SER A 129 -11.21 -4.26 -6.17
C SER A 129 -12.56 -4.79 -6.64
N ALA A 130 -13.58 -4.71 -5.79
CA ALA A 130 -14.91 -5.20 -6.10
C ALA A 130 -16.02 -4.29 -5.55
N SER A 131 -17.14 -4.26 -6.24
CA SER A 131 -18.34 -3.58 -5.77
C SER A 131 -19.59 -4.21 -6.35
N GLY A 132 -20.73 -3.92 -5.74
CA GLY A 132 -22.04 -4.40 -6.16
C GLY A 132 -22.28 -5.89 -5.86
N LYS A 133 -23.56 -6.29 -5.85
CA LYS A 133 -23.92 -7.68 -5.57
C LYS A 133 -23.42 -8.61 -6.69
N PRO A 134 -22.85 -9.78 -6.35
CA PRO A 134 -22.84 -10.45 -5.04
C PRO A 134 -21.66 -10.10 -4.12
N PHE A 135 -20.79 -9.16 -4.50
CA PHE A 135 -19.57 -8.83 -3.78
C PHE A 135 -19.84 -7.83 -2.66
N GLU A 136 -18.93 -7.84 -1.67
CA GLU A 136 -18.81 -6.74 -0.72
C GLU A 136 -17.98 -5.64 -1.37
N GLU A 137 -18.19 -4.39 -0.95
CA GLU A 137 -17.40 -3.26 -1.46
C GLU A 137 -16.00 -3.33 -0.86
N CYS A 138 -15.00 -3.55 -1.73
CA CYS A 138 -13.59 -3.50 -1.38
C CYS A 138 -12.81 -2.76 -2.46
N CYS A 139 -11.92 -1.85 -2.06
CA CYS A 139 -11.08 -1.13 -3.00
C CYS A 139 -9.73 -1.81 -3.21
N ASP A 140 -9.15 -2.38 -2.14
CA ASP A 140 -7.75 -2.81 -2.12
C ASP A 140 -7.49 -4.08 -1.27
N ASP A 141 -8.33 -5.11 -1.38
CA ASP A 141 -8.13 -6.37 -0.63
C ASP A 141 -6.97 -7.18 -1.23
N VAL A 142 -5.97 -7.50 -0.42
CA VAL A 142 -4.76 -8.21 -0.89
C VAL A 142 -4.86 -9.72 -0.67
N TYR A 143 -4.37 -10.49 -1.64
CA TYR A 143 -4.42 -11.94 -1.65
C TYR A 143 -3.02 -12.54 -1.81
N GLY A 144 -2.76 -13.63 -1.07
CA GLY A 144 -1.50 -14.35 -1.14
C GLY A 144 -1.23 -14.89 -2.54
N THR A 145 -2.27 -15.37 -3.22
CA THR A 145 -2.16 -15.88 -4.60
C THR A 145 -3.32 -15.45 -5.49
N ILE A 146 -3.07 -15.42 -6.80
CA ILE A 146 -4.14 -15.22 -7.81
C ILE A 146 -5.22 -16.31 -7.69
N GLU A 147 -4.86 -17.54 -7.32
CA GLU A 147 -5.81 -18.64 -7.16
C GLU A 147 -6.83 -18.37 -6.03
N GLU A 148 -6.40 -17.73 -4.94
CA GLU A 148 -7.29 -17.36 -3.83
C GLU A 148 -8.30 -16.28 -4.26
N ALA A 149 -7.85 -15.26 -4.99
CA ALA A 149 -8.73 -14.22 -5.54
C ALA A 149 -9.75 -14.80 -6.55
N ILE A 150 -9.32 -15.72 -7.42
CA ILE A 150 -10.22 -16.45 -8.32
C ILE A 150 -11.24 -17.26 -7.52
N LYS A 151 -10.81 -18.00 -6.49
CA LYS A 151 -11.71 -18.79 -5.64
C LYS A 151 -12.76 -17.91 -4.97
N GLU A 152 -12.40 -16.73 -4.48
CA GLU A 152 -13.37 -15.79 -3.92
C GLU A 152 -14.43 -15.45 -4.97
N TRP A 153 -14.02 -15.01 -6.16
CA TRP A 153 -14.95 -14.67 -7.24
C TRP A 153 -15.87 -15.84 -7.63
N THR A 154 -15.29 -17.02 -7.87
CA THR A 154 -16.05 -18.22 -8.27
C THR A 154 -17.06 -18.64 -7.19
N SER A 155 -16.73 -18.47 -5.91
CA SER A 155 -17.63 -18.80 -4.80
C SER A 155 -18.89 -17.93 -4.76
N LYS A 156 -18.82 -16.69 -5.27
CA LYS A 156 -19.93 -15.74 -5.29
C LYS A 156 -20.76 -15.83 -6.56
N THR A 157 -20.13 -16.11 -7.70
CA THR A 157 -20.80 -16.14 -9.01
C THR A 157 -21.27 -17.55 -9.40
N GLY A 158 -20.64 -18.60 -8.86
CA GLY A 158 -20.87 -19.98 -9.26
C GLY A 158 -20.29 -20.35 -10.63
N ILE A 159 -19.51 -19.46 -11.25
CA ILE A 159 -18.87 -19.71 -12.54
C ILE A 159 -17.53 -20.39 -12.29
N GLU A 160 -17.38 -21.63 -12.75
CA GLU A 160 -16.18 -22.42 -12.51
C GLU A 160 -15.02 -22.03 -13.45
N GLN A 161 -13.79 -22.16 -12.95
CA GLN A 161 -12.56 -21.93 -13.72
C GLN A 161 -12.44 -22.87 -14.92
N GLY A 162 -12.83 -24.14 -14.77
CA GLY A 162 -12.74 -25.16 -15.82
C GLY A 162 -11.28 -25.48 -16.18
N GLU A 163 -10.97 -25.55 -17.47
CA GLU A 163 -9.62 -25.82 -17.98
C GLU A 163 -8.74 -24.55 -18.14
N ARG A 164 -9.26 -23.37 -17.77
CA ARG A 164 -8.51 -22.11 -17.87
C ARG A 164 -7.36 -22.08 -16.88
N THR A 165 -6.22 -21.57 -17.32
CA THR A 165 -5.12 -21.17 -16.43
C THR A 165 -5.54 -20.00 -15.53
N ASN A 166 -4.77 -19.72 -14.48
CA ASN A 166 -5.06 -18.57 -13.60
C ASN A 166 -5.03 -17.25 -14.37
N GLU A 167 -4.06 -17.04 -15.27
CA GLU A 167 -3.99 -15.85 -16.13
C GLU A 167 -5.26 -15.71 -17.00
N GLN A 168 -5.65 -16.78 -17.70
CA GLN A 168 -6.85 -16.77 -18.54
C GLN A 168 -8.14 -16.55 -17.75
N MET A 169 -8.20 -17.07 -16.52
CA MET A 169 -9.37 -16.87 -15.65
C MET A 169 -9.40 -15.45 -15.09
N MET A 170 -8.25 -14.89 -14.74
CA MET A 170 -8.12 -13.50 -14.31
C MET A 170 -8.55 -12.53 -15.41
N ASP A 171 -8.08 -12.71 -16.64
CA ASP A 171 -8.51 -11.91 -17.80
C ASP A 171 -10.03 -12.01 -18.00
N PHE A 172 -10.58 -13.23 -17.92
CA PHE A 172 -12.02 -13.45 -18.02
C PHE A 172 -12.81 -12.75 -16.91
N ILE A 173 -12.33 -12.77 -15.67
CA ILE A 173 -12.97 -12.08 -14.53
C ILE A 173 -12.93 -10.56 -14.74
N ASN A 174 -11.78 -10.02 -15.15
CA ASN A 174 -11.59 -8.58 -15.34
C ASN A 174 -12.44 -8.01 -16.50
N GLU A 175 -12.76 -8.84 -17.49
CA GLU A 175 -13.63 -8.48 -18.62
C GLU A 175 -15.10 -8.89 -18.42
N TYR A 176 -15.45 -9.48 -17.27
CA TYR A 176 -16.80 -10.01 -17.05
C TYR A 176 -17.82 -8.87 -16.91
N GLU A 177 -18.81 -8.86 -17.81
CA GLU A 177 -19.92 -7.90 -17.77
C GLU A 177 -21.04 -8.40 -16.83
N TYR A 178 -21.40 -7.57 -15.86
CA TYR A 178 -22.51 -7.81 -14.94
C TYR A 178 -23.78 -7.10 -15.43
N GLU A 179 -24.94 -7.57 -14.98
CA GLU A 179 -26.23 -6.92 -15.31
C GLU A 179 -26.36 -5.50 -14.74
N ASN A 180 -25.64 -5.21 -13.66
CA ASN A 180 -25.56 -3.89 -13.06
C ASN A 180 -24.18 -3.29 -13.37
N ASP A 181 -24.18 -2.13 -14.03
CA ASP A 181 -22.97 -1.38 -14.40
C ASP A 181 -22.12 -0.93 -13.19
N GLU A 182 -22.70 -0.92 -11.98
CA GLU A 182 -21.99 -0.65 -10.73
C GLU A 182 -21.35 -1.90 -10.10
N THR A 183 -21.66 -3.10 -10.61
CA THR A 183 -21.05 -4.35 -10.14
C THR A 183 -19.77 -4.63 -10.92
N TYR A 184 -18.68 -4.89 -10.21
CA TYR A 184 -17.41 -5.31 -10.80
C TYR A 184 -16.60 -6.16 -9.81
N PHE A 185 -15.63 -6.88 -10.36
CA PHE A 185 -14.60 -7.56 -9.59
C PHE A 185 -13.33 -7.60 -10.44
N TYR A 186 -12.31 -6.88 -10.00
CA TYR A 186 -11.04 -6.77 -10.69
C TYR A 186 -9.94 -7.39 -9.85
N ILE A 187 -9.11 -8.22 -10.46
CA ILE A 187 -7.89 -8.78 -9.89
C ILE A 187 -6.71 -8.12 -10.59
N ARG A 188 -5.81 -7.51 -9.81
CA ARG A 188 -4.62 -6.79 -10.30
C ARG A 188 -3.38 -7.35 -9.63
N THR A 189 -2.40 -7.79 -10.42
CA THR A 189 -1.14 -8.31 -9.91
C THR A 189 -0.21 -7.20 -9.45
N PHE A 190 0.53 -7.40 -8.37
CA PHE A 190 1.59 -6.48 -7.98
C PHE A 190 2.79 -6.62 -8.92
N THR A 191 3.33 -5.47 -9.34
CA THR A 191 4.66 -5.42 -9.96
C THR A 191 5.74 -5.27 -8.88
N PHE A 192 6.86 -5.97 -9.01
CA PHE A 192 7.97 -5.88 -8.04
C PHE A 192 9.06 -4.96 -8.60
N GLU A 193 9.40 -3.92 -7.83
CA GLU A 193 10.44 -2.92 -8.15
C GLU A 193 11.86 -3.40 -7.76
#